data_AF-A0A0G0KJR4-F1
#
_entry.id   AF-A0A0G0KJR4-F1
#
_cell.length_a   1.000
_cell.length_b   1.000
_cell.length_c   1.000
_cell.angle_alpha   90.00
_cell.angle_beta   90.00
_cell.angle_gamma   90.00
#
_symmetry.space_group_name_H-M   'P 1'
#
loop_
_entity.id
_entity.type
_entity.pdbx_description
1 polymer ?
#
loop_
_entity_poly.entity_id
_entity_poly.type
_entity_poly.pdbx_seq_one_letter_code
_entity_poly.pdbx_strand_id
1 'polypeptide(L)'
;MGYIVGAAFLLLGVVLVIKTEWFLENFGTIAWAEENLGTSGGSRLLYKLIGLVLIFVGFLLVTNLMQGFLMATIGKLFIRS
;
A
#
# COMPACT_ATOMS: atom_id res chain seq x y z
N MET A 1 -18.81 -4.59 9.66
CA MET A 1 -18.12 -3.31 9.34
C MET A 1 -16.81 -3.47 8.57
N GLY A 2 -15.93 -4.45 8.89
CA GLY A 2 -14.59 -4.56 8.27
C GLY A 2 -14.57 -4.73 6.75
N TYR A 3 -15.57 -5.41 6.17
CA TYR A 3 -15.67 -5.64 4.73
C TYR A 3 -15.84 -4.35 3.91
N ILE A 4 -16.61 -3.38 4.39
CA ILE A 4 -16.84 -2.11 3.69
C ILE A 4 -15.55 -1.28 3.69
N VAL A 5 -14.86 -1.24 4.83
CA VAL A 5 -13.57 -0.55 4.96
C VAL A 5 -12.53 -1.23 4.07
N GLY A 6 -12.43 -2.56 4.12
CA GLY A 6 -11.51 -3.32 3.27
C GLY A 6 -11.78 -3.13 1.77
N ALA A 7 -13.05 -3.09 1.37
CA ALA A 7 -13.44 -2.78 -0.01
C ALA A 7 -13.04 -1.36 -0.43
N ALA A 8 -13.19 -0.37 0.45
CA ALA A 8 -12.73 1.00 0.18
C ALA A 8 -11.21 1.07 0.00
N PHE A 9 -10.43 0.39 0.84
CA PHE A 9 -8.97 0.30 0.71
C PHE A 9 -8.55 -0.38 -0.60
N LEU A 10 -9.25 -1.45 -0.99
CA LEU A 10 -9.04 -2.12 -2.28
C LEU A 10 -9.30 -1.18 -3.46
N LEU A 11 -10.44 -0.50 -3.47
CA LEU A 11 -10.81 0.44 -4.53
C LEU A 11 -9.80 1.59 -4.62
N LEU A 12 -9.43 2.18 -3.48
CA LEU A 12 -8.44 3.26 -3.44
C LEU A 12 -7.07 2.79 -3.94
N GLY A 13 -6.61 1.62 -3.49
CA GLY A 13 -5.34 1.06 -3.93
C GLY A 13 -5.32 0.76 -5.43
N VAL A 14 -6.40 0.19 -5.98
CA VAL A 14 -6.55 -0.05 -7.43
C VAL A 14 -6.54 1.26 -8.21
N VAL A 15 -7.30 2.27 -7.76
CA VAL A 15 -7.31 3.59 -8.40
C VAL A 15 -5.90 4.18 -8.40
N LEU A 16 -5.16 4.09 -7.29
CA LEU A 16 -3.82 4.66 -7.18
C LEU A 16 -2.80 3.96 -8.09
N VAL A 17 -2.93 2.65 -8.31
CA VAL A 17 -2.10 1.88 -9.26
C VAL A 17 -2.46 2.19 -10.72
N ILE A 18 -3.76 2.28 -11.06
CA ILE A 18 -4.21 2.54 -12.43
C ILE A 18 -3.95 4.01 -12.82
N LYS A 19 -4.26 4.94 -11.92
CA LYS A 19 -4.14 6.39 -12.14
C LYS A 19 -2.80 6.95 -11.68
N THR A 20 -1.74 6.14 -11.61
CA THR A 20 -0.42 6.60 -11.17
C THR A 20 0.08 7.81 -11.97
N GLU A 21 -0.04 7.83 -13.30
CA GLU A 21 0.39 8.99 -14.11
C GLU A 21 -0.41 10.25 -13.77
N TRP A 22 -1.71 10.11 -13.53
CA TRP A 22 -2.53 11.23 -13.08
C TRP A 22 -2.05 11.76 -11.72
N PHE A 23 -1.71 10.89 -10.77
CA PHE A 23 -1.12 11.33 -9.50
C PHE A 23 0.25 12.00 -9.68
N LEU A 24 1.09 11.48 -10.58
CA LEU A 24 2.39 12.08 -10.88
C LEU A 24 2.23 13.48 -11.52
N GLU A 25 1.29 13.65 -12.44
CA GLU A 25 1.05 14.94 -13.12
C GLU A 25 0.44 15.98 -12.17
N ASN A 26 -0.41 15.57 -11.23
CA ASN A 26 -1.08 16.49 -10.31
C ASN A 26 -0.27 16.81 -9.04
N PHE A 27 0.45 15.83 -8.49
CA PHE A 27 1.21 15.99 -7.24
C PHE A 27 2.72 16.11 -7.46
N GLY A 28 3.22 15.79 -8.66
CA GLY A 28 4.63 15.88 -9.01
C GLY A 28 5.46 14.68 -8.55
N THR A 29 6.77 14.88 -8.60
CA THR A 29 7.77 13.89 -8.17
C THR A 29 8.15 14.10 -6.70
N ILE A 30 8.38 13.00 -5.99
CA ILE A 30 8.85 12.96 -4.61
C ILE A 30 10.37 12.80 -4.61
N ALA A 31 11.10 13.78 -4.05
CA ALA A 31 12.57 13.80 -4.06
C ALA A 31 13.20 12.54 -3.43
N TRP A 32 12.68 12.10 -2.28
CA TRP A 32 13.12 10.85 -1.64
C TRP A 32 12.93 9.63 -2.55
N ALA A 33 11.84 9.60 -3.32
CA ALA A 33 11.53 8.49 -4.21
C ALA A 33 12.49 8.49 -5.41
N GLU A 34 12.76 9.65 -6.00
CA GLU A 34 13.75 9.75 -7.09
C GLU A 34 15.16 9.38 -6.62
N GLU A 35 15.54 9.72 -5.40
CA GLU A 35 16.87 9.39 -4.85
C GLU A 35 17.02 7.89 -4.49
N ASN A 36 15.99 7.27 -3.92
CA ASN A 36 16.08 5.90 -3.38
C ASN A 36 15.50 4.82 -4.31
N LEU A 37 14.63 5.21 -5.25
CA LEU A 37 13.93 4.31 -6.18
C LEU A 37 14.19 4.67 -7.66
N GLY A 38 15.22 5.49 -7.91
CA GLY A 38 15.48 6.22 -9.17
C GLY A 38 15.89 5.41 -10.40
N THR A 39 15.73 4.09 -10.43
CA THR A 39 16.18 3.30 -11.58
C THR A 39 15.34 3.54 -12.85
N SER A 40 14.09 4.04 -12.74
CA SER A 40 13.21 4.41 -13.89
C SER A 40 12.00 5.30 -13.51
N GLY A 41 12.20 6.36 -12.72
CA GLY A 41 11.13 7.25 -12.25
C GLY A 41 10.59 6.81 -10.89
N GLY A 42 11.36 7.14 -9.85
CA GLY A 42 11.16 6.60 -8.50
C GLY A 42 9.81 6.99 -7.89
N SER A 43 9.28 8.17 -8.22
CA SER A 43 7.97 8.63 -7.76
C SER A 43 6.83 7.80 -8.34
N ARG A 44 6.89 7.44 -9.63
CA ARG A 44 5.90 6.54 -10.24
C ARG A 44 5.88 5.19 -9.53
N LEU A 45 7.06 4.66 -9.24
CA LEU A 45 7.21 3.40 -8.52
C LEU A 45 6.65 3.53 -7.10
N LEU A 46 6.95 4.62 -6.39
CA LEU A 46 6.46 4.86 -5.04
C LEU A 46 4.93 4.94 -4.98
N TYR A 47 4.29 5.66 -5.90
CA TYR A 47 2.82 5.69 -5.99
C TYR A 47 2.28 4.28 -6.17
N LYS A 48 2.80 3.50 -7.13
CA LYS A 48 2.36 2.10 -7.31
C LYS A 48 2.58 1.23 -6.07
N LEU A 49 3.69 1.39 -5.36
CA LEU A 49 3.96 0.66 -4.12
C LEU A 49 2.95 1.00 -3.03
N ILE A 50 2.63 2.28 -2.84
CA ILE A 50 1.59 2.69 -1.88
C ILE A 50 0.25 2.06 -2.26
N GLY A 51 -0.11 2.09 -3.55
CA GLY A 51 -1.33 1.47 -4.04
C GLY A 51 -1.36 -0.05 -3.79
N LEU A 52 -0.23 -0.73 -4.01
CA LEU A 52 -0.08 -2.16 -3.75
C LEU A 52 -0.24 -2.50 -2.26
N VAL A 53 0.32 -1.68 -1.36
CA VAL A 53 0.16 -1.82 0.09
C VAL A 53 -1.30 -1.65 0.49
N LEU A 54 -2.00 -0.65 -0.06
CA LEU A 54 -3.43 -0.44 0.19
C LEU A 54 -4.28 -1.62 -0.29
N ILE A 55 -3.99 -2.18 -1.47
CA ILE A 55 -4.64 -3.40 -1.97
C ILE A 55 -4.41 -4.57 -1.02
N PHE A 56 -3.15 -4.78 -0.61
CA PHE A 56 -2.77 -5.87 0.29
C PHE A 56 -3.50 -5.77 1.64
N VAL A 57 -3.50 -4.58 2.26
CA VAL A 57 -4.22 -4.31 3.51
C VAL A 57 -5.73 -4.46 3.32
N GLY A 58 -6.28 -3.98 2.22
CA GLY A 58 -7.69 -4.14 1.85
C GLY A 58 -8.07 -5.62 1.78
N PHE A 59 -7.25 -6.46 1.15
CA PHE A 59 -7.44 -7.91 1.12
C PHE A 59 -7.44 -8.54 2.52
N LEU A 60 -6.48 -8.17 3.38
CA LEU A 60 -6.43 -8.66 4.76
C LEU A 60 -7.68 -8.28 5.57
N LEU A 61 -8.23 -7.08 5.33
CA LEU A 61 -9.45 -6.62 5.99
C LEU A 61 -10.71 -7.32 5.47
N VAL A 62 -10.85 -7.51 4.15
CA VAL A 62 -12.00 -8.22 3.56
C VAL A 62 -11.99 -9.70 3.89
N THR A 63 -10.82 -10.34 3.94
CA THR A 63 -10.70 -11.76 4.31
C THR A 63 -10.73 -12.00 5.82
N ASN A 64 -10.84 -10.94 6.62
CA ASN A 64 -10.78 -10.98 8.08
C ASN A 64 -9.48 -11.62 8.62
N LEU A 65 -8.39 -11.57 7.84
CA LEU A 65 -7.08 -12.11 8.17
C LEU A 65 -6.17 -11.12 8.90
N MET A 66 -6.61 -9.86 9.07
CA MET A 66 -5.82 -8.80 9.69
C MET A 66 -5.28 -9.18 11.08
N GLN A 67 -6.12 -9.74 11.95
CA GLN A 67 -5.70 -10.15 13.29
C GLN A 67 -4.68 -11.29 13.25
N GLY A 68 -4.90 -12.28 12.39
CA GLY A 68 -3.96 -13.40 12.20
C GLY A 68 -2.61 -12.95 11.65
N PHE A 69 -2.62 -12.03 10.68
CA PHE A 69 -1.41 -11.45 10.11
C PHE A 69 -0.60 -10.68 11.16
N LEU A 70 -1.24 -9.82 11.97
CA LEU A 70 -0.57 -9.05 13.02
C LEU A 70 0.03 -9.95 14.10
N MET A 71 -0.70 -10.99 14.54
CA MET A 71 -0.17 -11.95 15.51
C MET A 71 1.01 -12.77 14.95
N ALA A 72 0.94 -13.15 13.68
CA ALA A 72 1.99 -13.94 13.04
C ALA A 72 3.26 -13.15 12.74
N THR A 73 3.15 -11.85 12.44
CA THR A 73 4.28 -10.98 12.10
C THR A 73 4.79 -10.22 13.32
N ILE A 74 3.96 -9.34 13.86
CA ILE A 74 4.30 -8.46 14.98
C ILE A 74 4.33 -9.25 16.30
N GLY A 75 3.37 -10.15 16.53
CA GLY A 75 3.35 -10.96 17.75
C GLY A 75 4.61 -11.82 17.92
N LYS A 76 5.12 -12.41 16.84
CA LYS A 76 6.38 -13.18 16.88
C LYS A 76 7.64 -12.32 17.09
N LEU A 77 7.61 -11.04 16.70
CA LEU A 77 8.72 -10.12 16.93
C LEU A 77 8.87 -9.77 18.42
N PHE A 78 7.77 -9.64 19.16
CA PHE A 78 7.81 -9.28 20.59
C PHE A 78 7.95 -10.48 21.53
N ILE A 79 7.44 -11.66 21.15
CA ILE A 79 7.52 -12.89 21.98
C ILE A 79 8.94 -13.48 22.02
N ARG A 80 9.86 -13.04 21.14
CA ARG A 80 11.25 -13.53 21.06
C ARG A 80 12.27 -12.63 21.77
N SER A 81 11.83 -11.71 22.63
CA SER A 81 12.71 -10.86 23.46
C SER A 81 12.70 -11.31 24.92
#